data_AF-A0A928J269-F1
#
_entry.id   AF-A0A928J269-F1
#
_cell.length_a   1.000
_cell.length_b   1.000
_cell.length_c   1.000
_cell.angle_alpha   90.00
_cell.angle_beta   90.00
_cell.angle_gamma   90.00
#
_symmetry.space_group_name_H-M   'P 1'
#
loop_
_entity.id
_entity.type
_entity.pdbx_description
1 polymer ?
#
loop_
_entity_poly.entity_id
_entity_poly.type
_entity_poly.pdbx_seq_one_letter_code
_entity_poly.pdbx_strand_id
1 'polypeptide(L)'
;MIFEYLGIFSYFLLLFQRQNMLVVLLGGLWIGVASLDFKRLSRRNKILLCAGGVVAIIVLALLFGVVGNVRYGLWQWFDSSMICEVGAINDRWPPFVPKLMAWAYVYMISPLANLQCNYLAGIQAGLTFADYMWQLVPSCFANYIPHVSAVDVKLLHPALIVSTAFVAVYRIGGIGGMFAFYFIEIALIVAVVFATQKRIEHSCAYYMGLFYFFMMNFFDNPVAYEITAFMIMYPLLYELFALIVKEVRKLISKHKKPVAVTAETDAPTVIQEGAENDAPSMVQEAASNDEQPPAEDD
;
A
#
# COMPACT_ATOMS: atom_id res chain seq x y z
N MET A 1 2.26 16.14 2.57
CA MET A 1 2.87 15.35 3.67
C MET A 1 2.00 15.28 4.92
N ILE A 2 1.87 16.31 5.78
CA ILE A 2 1.15 16.17 7.08
C ILE A 2 -0.30 15.67 6.92
N PHE A 3 -1.06 16.23 5.97
CA PHE A 3 -2.44 15.78 5.70
C PHE A 3 -2.53 14.37 5.10
N GLU A 4 -1.51 13.92 4.37
CA GLU A 4 -1.43 12.54 3.86
C GLU A 4 -1.15 11.57 5.00
N TYR A 5 -0.24 11.92 5.91
CA TYR A 5 0.03 11.12 7.11
C TYR A 5 -1.18 11.07 8.04
N LEU A 6 -1.90 12.18 8.23
CA LEU A 6 -3.15 12.23 9.01
C LEU A 6 -4.29 11.45 8.34
N GLY A 7 -4.40 11.51 7.01
CA GLY A 7 -5.38 10.74 6.24
C GLY A 7 -5.13 9.23 6.31
N ILE A 8 -3.88 8.82 6.14
CA ILE A 8 -3.43 7.43 6.34
C ILE A 8 -3.75 7.02 7.79
N PHE A 9 -3.27 7.76 8.79
CA PHE A 9 -3.44 7.42 10.19
C PHE A 9 -4.92 7.35 10.64
N SER A 10 -5.76 8.27 10.18
CA SER A 10 -7.21 8.29 10.48
C SER A 10 -7.97 7.15 9.80
N TYR A 11 -7.68 6.86 8.53
CA TYR A 11 -8.24 5.71 7.82
C TYR A 11 -7.91 4.39 8.55
N PHE A 12 -6.73 4.31 9.15
CA PHE A 12 -6.28 3.13 9.89
C PHE A 12 -6.79 3.01 11.33
N LEU A 13 -7.00 4.13 12.04
CA LEU A 13 -7.67 4.12 13.35
C LEU A 13 -9.12 3.64 13.26
N LEU A 14 -9.80 3.96 12.16
CA LEU A 14 -11.19 3.56 11.91
C LEU A 14 -11.32 2.08 11.52
N LEU A 15 -10.25 1.45 11.03
CA LEU A 15 -10.21 0.06 10.56
C LEU A 15 -9.42 -0.82 11.54
N PHE A 16 -9.87 -0.86 12.80
CA PHE A 16 -9.22 -1.54 13.94
C PHE A 16 -9.21 -3.08 13.80
N GLN A 17 -8.55 -3.58 12.77
CA GLN A 17 -8.23 -4.99 12.57
C GLN A 17 -6.73 -5.17 12.80
N ARG A 18 -6.36 -6.23 13.54
CA ARG A 18 -4.97 -6.53 13.93
C ARG A 18 -3.98 -6.53 12.76
N GLN A 19 -4.44 -7.06 11.63
CA GLN A 19 -3.68 -7.08 10.40
C GLN A 19 -3.34 -5.65 9.97
N ASN A 20 -4.33 -4.76 9.86
CA ASN A 20 -4.11 -3.36 9.49
C ASN A 20 -3.14 -2.61 10.41
N MET A 21 -3.11 -2.91 11.71
CA MET A 21 -2.12 -2.32 12.61
C MET A 21 -0.69 -2.74 12.27
N LEU A 22 -0.46 -4.03 11.99
CA LEU A 22 0.83 -4.53 11.52
C LEU A 22 1.23 -3.89 10.19
N VAL A 23 0.26 -3.67 9.31
CA VAL A 23 0.47 -3.03 8.00
C VAL A 23 0.95 -1.60 8.16
N VAL A 24 0.34 -0.84 9.07
CA VAL A 24 0.75 0.53 9.35
C VAL A 24 2.11 0.59 10.02
N LEU A 25 2.38 -0.30 10.97
CA LEU A 25 3.68 -0.33 11.65
C LEU A 25 4.80 -0.70 10.67
N LEU A 26 4.59 -1.73 9.85
CA LEU A 26 5.54 -2.13 8.82
C LEU A 26 5.65 -1.07 7.73
N GLY A 27 4.53 -0.52 7.25
CA GLY A 27 4.51 0.55 6.28
C GLY A 27 5.20 1.82 6.78
N GLY A 28 4.94 2.26 8.00
CA GLY A 28 5.63 3.39 8.62
C GLY A 28 7.13 3.13 8.77
N LEU A 29 7.50 1.94 9.23
CA LEU A 29 8.91 1.52 9.34
C LEU A 29 9.60 1.55 7.98
N TRP A 30 8.98 0.97 6.95
CA TRP A 30 9.54 0.92 5.60
C TRP A 30 9.61 2.31 4.95
N ILE A 31 8.64 3.21 5.16
CA ILE A 31 8.73 4.62 4.70
C ILE A 31 9.89 5.30 5.41
N GLY A 32 9.99 5.12 6.72
CA GLY A 32 11.08 5.67 7.53
C GLY A 32 12.44 5.22 7.02
N VAL A 33 12.61 3.91 6.79
CA VAL A 33 13.83 3.33 6.22
C VAL A 33 14.09 3.84 4.80
N ALA A 34 13.08 3.88 3.93
CA ALA A 34 13.21 4.36 2.56
C ALA A 34 13.52 5.87 2.49
N SER A 35 13.12 6.63 3.50
CA SER A 35 13.44 8.06 3.64
C SER A 35 14.86 8.31 4.12
N LEU A 36 15.57 7.28 4.60
CA LEU A 36 16.98 7.40 4.95
C LEU A 36 17.82 7.45 3.67
N ASP A 37 18.66 8.48 3.53
CA ASP A 37 19.65 8.52 2.46
C ASP A 37 20.79 7.53 2.77
N PHE A 38 20.59 6.28 2.37
CA PHE A 38 21.56 5.20 2.49
C PHE A 38 22.91 5.52 1.86
N LYS A 39 23.00 6.46 0.91
CA LYS A 39 24.30 6.85 0.33
C LYS A 39 25.12 7.70 1.30
N ARG A 40 24.46 8.53 2.11
CA ARG A 40 25.10 9.39 3.13
C ARG A 40 25.43 8.65 4.43
N LEU A 41 24.80 7.51 4.69
CA LEU A 41 25.07 6.70 5.88
C LEU A 41 26.46 6.05 5.84
N SER A 42 27.24 6.27 6.90
CA SER A 42 28.52 5.59 7.11
C SER A 42 28.35 4.06 7.16
N ARG A 43 29.40 3.31 6.81
CA ARG A 43 29.37 1.83 6.84
C ARG A 43 28.97 1.29 8.22
N ARG A 44 29.47 1.93 9.29
CA ARG A 44 29.13 1.59 10.69
C ARG A 44 27.62 1.77 10.94
N ASN A 45 27.03 2.88 10.52
CA ASN A 45 25.61 3.16 10.74
C ASN A 45 24.71 2.21 9.95
N LYS A 46 25.13 1.80 8.75
CA LYS A 46 24.42 0.76 7.97
C LYS A 46 24.38 -0.57 8.70
N ILE A 47 25.53 -1.02 9.23
CA ILE A 47 25.60 -2.28 10.01
C ILE A 47 24.74 -2.19 11.26
N LEU A 48 24.82 -1.08 12.01
CA LEU A 48 24.01 -0.86 13.20
C LEU A 48 22.51 -0.83 12.88
N LEU A 49 22.11 -0.22 11.77
CA LEU A 49 20.72 -0.20 11.33
C LEU A 49 20.22 -1.61 10.98
N CYS A 50 21.00 -2.40 10.23
CA CYS A 50 20.66 -3.78 9.91
C CYS A 50 20.58 -4.65 11.17
N ALA A 51 21.58 -4.57 12.05
CA ALA A 51 21.60 -5.31 13.31
C ALA A 51 20.44 -4.92 14.22
N GLY A 52 20.16 -3.62 14.35
CA GLY A 52 19.02 -3.09 15.09
C GLY A 52 17.69 -3.58 14.51
N GLY A 53 17.56 -3.66 13.19
CA GLY A 53 16.39 -4.23 12.51
C GLY A 53 16.16 -5.71 12.84
N VAL A 54 17.23 -6.52 12.82
CA VAL A 54 17.15 -7.94 13.21
C VAL A 54 16.73 -8.09 14.67
N VAL A 55 17.33 -7.32 15.57
CA VAL A 55 16.96 -7.31 17.00
C VAL A 55 15.50 -6.89 17.18
N ALA A 56 15.04 -5.85 16.47
CA ALA A 56 13.66 -5.40 16.52
C ALA A 56 12.69 -6.49 16.05
N ILE A 57 12.99 -7.22 14.97
CA ILE A 57 12.17 -8.34 14.49
C ILE A 57 12.08 -9.45 15.55
N ILE A 58 13.21 -9.81 16.19
CA ILE A 58 13.23 -10.82 17.25
C ILE A 58 12.37 -10.39 18.43
N VAL A 59 12.52 -9.14 18.89
CA VAL A 59 11.72 -8.57 19.99
C VAL A 59 10.23 -8.57 19.63
N LEU A 60 9.87 -8.14 18.42
CA LEU A 60 8.48 -8.14 17.95
C LEU A 60 7.91 -9.57 17.89
N ALA A 61 8.68 -10.55 17.44
CA ALA A 61 8.26 -11.95 17.41
C ALA A 61 8.02 -12.52 18.82
N LEU A 62 8.86 -12.16 19.78
CA LEU A 62 8.68 -12.53 21.19
C LEU A 62 7.45 -11.86 21.80
N LEU A 63 7.27 -10.56 21.58
CA LEU A 63 6.08 -9.82 22.03
C LEU A 63 4.80 -10.37 21.42
N PHE A 64 4.85 -10.76 20.14
CA PHE A 64 3.73 -11.43 19.49
C PHE A 64 3.37 -12.74 20.18
N GLY A 65 4.36 -13.53 20.61
CA GLY A 65 4.12 -14.74 21.40
C GLY A 65 3.50 -14.46 22.77
N VAL A 66 4.00 -13.45 23.49
CA VAL A 66 3.46 -13.00 24.78
C VAL A 66 1.99 -12.60 24.63
N VAL A 67 1.68 -11.73 23.67
CA VAL A 67 0.32 -11.26 23.40
C VAL A 67 -0.58 -12.41 22.94
N GLY A 68 -0.07 -13.33 22.13
CA GLY A 68 -0.78 -14.53 21.69
C GLY A 68 -1.23 -15.41 22.85
N ASN A 69 -0.32 -15.68 23.80
CA ASN A 69 -0.61 -16.47 25.00
C ASN A 69 -1.66 -15.80 25.89
N VAL A 70 -1.47 -14.50 26.19
CA VAL A 70 -2.40 -13.72 27.03
C VAL A 70 -3.80 -13.70 26.42
N ARG A 71 -3.90 -13.56 25.09
CA ARG A 71 -5.19 -13.52 24.39
C ARG A 71 -5.99 -14.81 24.55
N TYR A 72 -5.33 -15.96 24.61
CA TYR A 72 -6.02 -17.24 24.74
C TYR A 72 -6.60 -17.45 26.14
N GLY A 73 -6.17 -16.66 27.14
CA GLY A 73 -6.78 -16.56 28.47
C GLY A 73 -6.56 -17.76 29.41
N LEU A 74 -6.16 -18.92 28.87
CA LEU A 74 -5.94 -20.15 29.63
C LEU A 74 -4.46 -20.40 29.97
N TRP A 75 -3.55 -19.70 29.31
CA TRP A 75 -2.11 -19.97 29.38
C TRP A 75 -1.36 -18.77 29.94
N GLN A 76 -0.32 -19.05 30.73
CA GLN A 76 0.58 -18.00 31.21
C GLN A 76 1.34 -17.38 30.03
N TRP A 77 1.76 -16.12 30.16
CA TRP A 77 2.37 -15.37 29.07
C TRP A 77 3.63 -16.03 28.48
N PHE A 78 4.34 -16.85 29.27
CA PHE A 78 5.54 -17.58 28.87
C PHE A 78 5.29 -19.05 28.48
N ASP A 79 4.05 -19.55 28.62
CA ASP A 79 3.71 -20.93 28.28
C ASP A 79 3.31 -21.02 26.80
N SER A 80 4.14 -21.71 26.01
CA SER A 80 3.92 -21.87 24.55
C SER A 80 3.30 -23.22 24.18
N SER A 81 2.83 -24.02 25.15
CA SER A 81 2.37 -25.39 24.90
C SER A 81 1.23 -25.45 23.88
N MET A 82 0.25 -24.57 23.99
CA MET A 82 -0.89 -24.51 23.06
C MET A 82 -0.46 -24.22 21.62
N ILE A 83 0.37 -23.19 21.40
CA ILE A 83 0.78 -22.87 20.02
C ILE A 83 1.72 -23.94 19.46
N CYS A 84 2.52 -24.61 20.31
CA CYS A 84 3.32 -25.75 19.90
C CYS A 84 2.43 -26.92 19.47
N GLU A 85 1.33 -27.18 20.17
CA GLU A 85 0.35 -28.21 19.78
C GLU A 85 -0.36 -27.85 18.47
N VAL A 86 -0.93 -26.65 18.37
CA VAL A 86 -1.61 -26.15 17.16
C VAL A 86 -0.68 -26.15 15.94
N GLY A 87 0.59 -25.78 16.15
CA GLY A 87 1.62 -25.76 15.12
C GLY A 87 2.29 -27.11 14.85
N ALA A 88 1.91 -28.17 15.56
CA ALA A 88 2.58 -29.48 15.55
C ALA A 88 4.11 -29.37 15.70
N ILE A 89 4.57 -28.44 16.55
CA ILE A 89 5.99 -28.22 16.87
C ILE A 89 6.50 -29.43 17.65
N ASN A 90 7.49 -30.12 17.07
CA ASN A 90 8.08 -31.33 17.63
C ASN A 90 9.49 -31.06 18.20
N ASP A 91 10.13 -32.13 18.69
CA ASP A 91 11.46 -32.10 19.33
C ASP A 91 12.61 -31.64 18.40
N ARG A 92 12.35 -31.46 17.11
CA ARG A 92 13.32 -30.85 16.17
C ARG A 92 13.36 -29.33 16.26
N TRP A 93 12.50 -28.72 17.08
CA TRP A 93 12.56 -27.29 17.35
C TRP A 93 13.95 -26.92 17.90
N PRO A 94 14.65 -25.93 17.32
CA PRO A 94 16.01 -25.62 17.76
C PRO A 94 16.04 -25.20 19.24
N PRO A 95 16.86 -25.85 20.09
CA PRO A 95 16.84 -25.62 21.54
C PRO A 95 17.27 -24.20 21.93
N PHE A 96 18.00 -23.50 21.06
CA PHE A 96 18.43 -22.12 21.28
C PHE A 96 17.35 -21.08 20.90
N VAL A 97 16.26 -21.47 20.23
CA VAL A 97 15.17 -20.56 19.85
C VAL A 97 14.07 -20.63 20.91
N PRO A 98 13.73 -19.52 21.59
CA PRO A 98 12.66 -19.51 22.58
C PRO A 98 11.34 -20.02 21.99
N LYS A 99 10.65 -20.92 22.70
CA LYS A 99 9.35 -21.45 22.26
C LYS A 99 8.29 -20.36 22.07
N LEU A 100 8.44 -19.19 22.71
CA LEU A 100 7.61 -18.02 22.44
C LEU A 100 7.60 -17.58 20.97
N MET A 101 8.72 -17.81 20.25
CA MET A 101 8.80 -17.52 18.81
C MET A 101 8.00 -18.50 17.95
N ALA A 102 7.46 -19.59 18.52
CA ALA A 102 6.59 -20.53 17.81
C ALA A 102 5.35 -19.83 17.27
N TRP A 103 4.81 -18.81 17.96
CA TRP A 103 3.72 -17.99 17.45
C TRP A 103 4.03 -17.36 16.09
N ALA A 104 5.16 -16.64 16.01
CA ALA A 104 5.58 -16.01 14.77
C ALA A 104 5.82 -17.06 13.68
N TYR A 105 6.50 -18.16 14.01
CA TYR A 105 6.76 -19.24 13.07
C TYR A 105 5.46 -19.89 12.53
N VAL A 106 4.55 -20.28 13.41
CA VAL A 106 3.29 -20.95 13.02
C VAL A 106 2.45 -20.03 12.13
N TYR A 107 2.30 -18.76 12.47
CA TYR A 107 1.55 -17.80 11.65
C TYR A 107 2.23 -17.48 10.31
N MET A 108 3.55 -17.53 10.25
CA MET A 108 4.29 -17.36 8.99
C MET A 108 4.18 -18.60 8.09
N ILE A 109 4.11 -19.80 8.64
CA ILE A 109 4.11 -21.03 7.84
C ILE A 109 2.69 -21.53 7.55
N SER A 110 1.71 -21.23 8.40
CA SER A 110 0.34 -21.74 8.27
C SER A 110 -0.33 -21.42 6.93
N PRO A 111 -0.17 -20.23 6.31
CA PRO A 111 -0.82 -19.97 5.02
C PRO A 111 -0.32 -20.92 3.93
N LEU A 112 1.00 -21.16 3.91
CA LEU A 112 1.62 -22.09 2.97
C LEU A 112 1.27 -23.55 3.29
N ALA A 113 1.19 -23.91 4.57
CA ALA A 113 0.74 -25.23 5.00
C ALA A 113 -0.72 -25.50 4.60
N ASN A 114 -1.59 -24.49 4.69
CA ASN A 114 -2.96 -24.55 4.20
C ASN A 114 -3.01 -24.69 2.68
N LEU A 115 -2.16 -23.99 1.93
CA LEU A 115 -2.01 -24.22 0.48
C LEU A 115 -1.58 -25.65 0.17
N GLN A 116 -0.60 -26.19 0.90
CA GLN A 116 -0.17 -27.58 0.73
C GLN A 116 -1.31 -28.57 1.05
N CYS A 117 -2.10 -28.32 2.09
CA CYS A 117 -3.26 -29.14 2.43
C CYS A 117 -4.28 -29.17 1.28
N ASN A 118 -4.57 -28.01 0.68
CA ASN A 118 -5.46 -27.92 -0.48
C ASN A 118 -4.86 -28.55 -1.73
N TYR A 119 -3.54 -28.43 -1.92
CA TYR A 119 -2.82 -29.11 -2.99
C TYR A 119 -3.00 -30.63 -2.93
N LEU A 120 -2.82 -31.20 -1.74
CA LEU A 120 -3.02 -32.64 -1.52
C LEU A 120 -4.49 -33.06 -1.64
N ALA A 121 -5.43 -32.17 -1.31
CA ALA A 121 -6.85 -32.40 -1.45
C ALA A 121 -7.37 -32.31 -2.90
N GLY A 122 -6.57 -31.76 -3.82
CA GLY A 122 -6.91 -31.61 -5.23
C GLY A 122 -7.89 -30.47 -5.53
N ILE A 123 -8.28 -30.38 -6.79
CA ILE A 123 -9.26 -29.42 -7.33
C ILE A 123 -10.65 -29.76 -6.81
N GLN A 124 -11.45 -28.74 -6.50
CA GLN A 124 -12.85 -28.91 -6.13
C GLN A 124 -13.73 -29.09 -7.37
N ALA A 125 -14.51 -30.16 -7.40
CA ALA A 125 -15.45 -30.42 -8.48
C ALA A 125 -16.58 -29.38 -8.50
N GLY A 126 -17.07 -29.06 -9.71
CA GLY A 126 -18.22 -28.18 -9.91
C GLY A 126 -17.93 -26.68 -9.91
N LEU A 127 -16.67 -26.26 -9.69
CA LEU A 127 -16.26 -24.87 -9.85
C LEU A 127 -16.02 -24.54 -11.32
N THR A 128 -16.35 -23.31 -11.69
CA THR A 128 -16.36 -22.80 -13.06
C THR A 128 -15.32 -21.68 -13.26
N PHE A 129 -15.09 -21.31 -14.52
CA PHE A 129 -14.28 -20.13 -14.83
C PHE A 129 -14.88 -18.83 -14.26
N ALA A 130 -16.20 -18.77 -14.09
CA ALA A 130 -16.84 -17.62 -13.44
C ALA A 130 -16.40 -17.51 -11.97
N ASP A 131 -16.36 -18.63 -11.23
CA ASP A 131 -15.88 -18.67 -9.85
C ASP A 131 -14.42 -18.20 -9.73
N TYR A 132 -13.61 -18.48 -10.76
CA TYR A 132 -12.24 -17.99 -10.84
C TYR A 132 -12.19 -16.48 -11.05
N MET A 133 -13.00 -15.93 -11.96
CA MET A 133 -13.07 -14.47 -12.18
C MET A 133 -13.53 -13.73 -10.93
N TRP A 134 -14.38 -14.33 -10.10
CA TRP A 134 -14.79 -13.74 -8.83
C TRP A 134 -13.66 -13.62 -7.80
N GLN A 135 -12.59 -14.40 -7.92
CA GLN A 135 -11.39 -14.22 -7.09
C GLN A 135 -10.62 -12.94 -7.44
N LEU A 136 -10.90 -12.33 -8.59
CA LEU A 136 -10.29 -11.08 -9.06
C LEU A 136 -11.17 -9.85 -8.78
N VAL A 137 -12.27 -10.04 -8.05
CA VAL A 137 -13.21 -8.97 -7.72
C VAL A 137 -13.18 -8.72 -6.22
N PRO A 138 -13.08 -7.45 -5.76
CA PRO A 138 -13.19 -7.13 -4.35
C PRO A 138 -14.49 -7.67 -3.76
N SER A 139 -14.42 -8.21 -2.53
CA SER A 139 -15.56 -8.83 -1.85
C SER A 139 -16.75 -7.87 -1.70
N CYS A 140 -16.50 -6.57 -1.53
CA CYS A 140 -17.54 -5.54 -1.54
C CYS A 140 -18.37 -5.50 -2.82
N PHE A 141 -17.88 -6.01 -3.96
CA PHE A 141 -18.67 -6.15 -5.19
C PHE A 141 -19.15 -7.59 -5.38
N ALA A 142 -18.29 -8.57 -5.10
CA ALA A 142 -18.59 -9.98 -5.31
C ALA A 142 -19.81 -10.46 -4.49
N ASN A 143 -20.01 -9.94 -3.28
CA ASN A 143 -21.11 -10.32 -2.39
C ASN A 143 -22.51 -9.95 -2.91
N TYR A 144 -22.62 -9.04 -3.88
CA TYR A 144 -23.91 -8.61 -4.42
C TYR A 144 -24.40 -9.48 -5.59
N ILE A 145 -23.63 -10.51 -5.98
CA ILE A 145 -23.94 -11.31 -7.17
C ILE A 145 -24.34 -12.71 -6.72
N PRO A 146 -25.64 -13.07 -6.84
CA PRO A 146 -26.07 -14.43 -6.59
C PRO A 146 -25.39 -15.33 -7.64
N HIS A 147 -25.00 -16.55 -7.27
CA HIS A 147 -24.36 -17.59 -8.11
C HIS A 147 -22.84 -17.74 -8.07
N VAL A 148 -22.13 -17.09 -7.14
CA VAL A 148 -20.73 -17.47 -6.87
C VAL A 148 -20.70 -18.67 -5.91
N SER A 149 -20.14 -19.80 -6.36
CA SER A 149 -19.97 -20.94 -5.47
C SER A 149 -18.85 -20.62 -4.48
N ALA A 150 -19.13 -20.78 -3.19
CA ALA A 150 -18.08 -20.64 -2.18
C ALA A 150 -17.00 -21.71 -2.41
N VAL A 151 -15.74 -21.27 -2.47
CA VAL A 151 -14.61 -22.18 -2.57
C VAL A 151 -14.37 -22.79 -1.19
N ASP A 152 -14.48 -24.11 -1.08
CA ASP A 152 -14.23 -24.83 0.16
C ASP A 152 -12.71 -24.96 0.35
N VAL A 153 -12.19 -24.12 1.25
CA VAL A 153 -10.79 -24.07 1.64
C VAL A 153 -10.56 -24.99 2.82
N LYS A 154 -9.73 -26.01 2.61
CA LYS A 154 -9.32 -26.92 3.70
C LYS A 154 -8.23 -26.26 4.54
N LEU A 155 -8.43 -26.24 5.86
CA LEU A 155 -7.46 -25.72 6.81
C LEU A 155 -6.76 -26.88 7.52
N LEU A 156 -5.46 -26.73 7.76
CA LEU A 156 -4.70 -27.71 8.55
C LEU A 156 -5.23 -27.78 9.99
N HIS A 157 -5.59 -26.64 10.55
CA HIS A 157 -6.19 -26.52 11.88
C HIS A 157 -7.22 -25.38 11.88
N PRO A 158 -8.41 -25.54 12.51
CA PRO A 158 -9.46 -24.50 12.50
C PRO A 158 -9.03 -23.16 13.10
N ALA A 159 -8.05 -23.16 14.02
CA ALA A 159 -7.50 -21.92 14.58
C ALA A 159 -6.57 -21.15 13.61
N LEU A 160 -6.12 -21.80 12.54
CA LEU A 160 -5.20 -21.25 11.53
C LEU A 160 -5.95 -20.94 10.24
N ILE A 161 -6.87 -19.98 10.31
CA ILE A 161 -7.80 -19.61 9.22
C ILE A 161 -7.16 -18.87 8.03
N VAL A 162 -5.89 -18.49 8.17
CA VAL A 162 -5.19 -17.65 7.18
C VAL A 162 -4.61 -18.56 6.09
N SER A 163 -4.84 -18.20 4.82
CA SER A 163 -4.41 -18.98 3.65
C SER A 163 -3.88 -18.06 2.56
N THR A 164 -2.93 -18.52 1.75
CA THR A 164 -2.42 -17.71 0.63
C THR A 164 -3.54 -17.35 -0.35
N ALA A 165 -3.37 -16.27 -1.12
CA ALA A 165 -4.27 -15.90 -2.22
C ALA A 165 -4.45 -17.05 -3.23
N PHE A 166 -3.45 -17.93 -3.31
CA PHE A 166 -3.41 -19.01 -4.28
C PHE A 166 -4.30 -20.19 -3.95
N VAL A 167 -4.82 -20.30 -2.72
CA VAL A 167 -5.61 -21.46 -2.31
C VAL A 167 -6.91 -21.56 -3.10
N ALA A 168 -7.68 -20.48 -3.18
CA ALA A 168 -8.97 -20.51 -3.86
C ALA A 168 -8.82 -20.76 -5.37
N VAL A 169 -7.87 -20.06 -6.01
CA VAL A 169 -7.59 -20.25 -7.45
C VAL A 169 -6.98 -21.62 -7.77
N TYR A 170 -6.21 -22.21 -6.85
CA TYR A 170 -5.77 -23.60 -6.97
C TYR A 170 -6.97 -24.56 -6.94
N ARG A 171 -7.90 -24.36 -6.00
CA ARG A 171 -9.08 -25.21 -5.85
C ARG A 171 -10.01 -25.16 -7.07
N ILE A 172 -9.89 -24.12 -7.91
CA ILE A 172 -10.64 -23.98 -9.17
C ILE A 172 -9.86 -24.51 -10.38
N GLY A 173 -8.62 -24.03 -10.57
CA GLY A 173 -7.84 -24.25 -11.80
C GLY A 173 -6.52 -25.02 -11.62
N GLY A 174 -6.28 -25.58 -10.43
CA GLY A 174 -5.02 -26.24 -10.09
C GLY A 174 -3.82 -25.30 -10.15
N ILE A 175 -2.63 -25.86 -10.42
CA ILE A 175 -1.38 -25.11 -10.57
C ILE A 175 -1.48 -24.06 -11.69
N GLY A 176 -2.16 -24.39 -12.79
CA GLY A 176 -2.39 -23.45 -13.89
C GLY A 176 -3.16 -22.22 -13.45
N GLY A 177 -4.20 -22.40 -12.63
CA GLY A 177 -4.96 -21.31 -12.01
C GLY A 177 -4.09 -20.41 -11.12
N MET A 178 -3.18 -20.98 -10.34
CA MET A 178 -2.25 -20.20 -9.52
C MET A 178 -1.33 -19.29 -10.37
N PHE A 179 -0.74 -19.84 -11.43
CA PHE A 179 0.13 -19.06 -12.32
C PHE A 179 -0.65 -17.99 -13.09
N ALA A 180 -1.85 -18.32 -13.58
CA ALA A 180 -2.71 -17.35 -14.24
C ALA A 180 -3.05 -16.18 -13.29
N PHE A 181 -3.38 -16.47 -12.03
CA PHE A 181 -3.68 -15.46 -11.03
C PHE A 181 -2.48 -14.56 -10.77
N TYR A 182 -1.30 -15.17 -10.53
CA TYR A 182 -0.05 -14.45 -10.35
C TYR A 182 0.25 -13.50 -11.52
N PHE A 183 0.14 -13.95 -12.77
CA PHE A 183 0.42 -13.10 -13.93
C PHE A 183 -0.62 -11.99 -14.11
N ILE A 184 -1.89 -12.24 -13.79
CA ILE A 184 -2.94 -11.20 -13.80
C ILE A 184 -2.63 -10.13 -12.75
N GLU A 185 -2.22 -10.51 -11.54
CA GLU A 185 -1.84 -9.56 -10.51
C GLU A 185 -0.60 -8.74 -10.89
N ILE A 186 0.44 -9.39 -11.45
CA ILE A 186 1.61 -8.67 -11.95
C ILE A 186 1.22 -7.70 -13.06
N ALA A 187 0.38 -8.11 -14.01
CA ALA A 187 -0.13 -7.24 -15.07
C ALA A 187 -0.92 -6.06 -14.51
N LEU A 188 -1.75 -6.28 -13.48
CA LEU A 188 -2.49 -5.22 -12.78
C LEU A 188 -1.54 -4.23 -12.11
N ILE A 189 -0.56 -4.70 -11.33
CA ILE A 189 0.44 -3.84 -10.68
C ILE A 189 1.20 -3.01 -11.72
N VAL A 190 1.65 -3.65 -12.81
CA VAL A 190 2.36 -2.98 -13.90
C VAL A 190 1.50 -1.93 -14.57
N ALA A 191 0.23 -2.25 -14.89
CA ALA A 191 -0.71 -1.30 -15.47
C ALA A 191 -0.94 -0.08 -14.57
N VAL A 192 -1.07 -0.31 -13.27
CA VAL A 192 -1.26 0.73 -12.25
C VAL A 192 -0.02 1.62 -12.16
N VAL A 193 1.19 1.05 -12.12
CA VAL A 193 2.45 1.82 -12.18
C VAL A 193 2.53 2.68 -13.44
N PHE A 194 2.26 2.10 -14.62
CA PHE A 194 2.30 2.84 -15.89
C PHE A 194 1.27 3.96 -15.97
N ALA A 195 0.07 3.76 -15.43
CA ALA A 195 -0.99 4.75 -15.40
C ALA A 195 -0.63 5.96 -14.53
N THR A 196 0.08 5.74 -13.41
CA THR A 196 0.33 6.76 -12.39
C THR A 196 1.71 7.40 -12.46
N GLN A 197 2.66 6.83 -13.22
CA GLN A 197 4.07 7.27 -13.27
C GLN A 197 4.25 8.77 -13.57
N LYS A 198 3.33 9.39 -14.32
CA LYS A 198 3.45 10.79 -14.77
C LYS A 198 2.95 11.83 -13.76
N ARG A 199 2.23 11.41 -12.72
CA ARG A 199 1.64 12.32 -11.74
C ARG A 199 2.09 12.03 -10.32
N ILE A 200 2.48 10.79 -10.05
CA ILE A 200 3.03 10.37 -8.77
C ILE A 200 4.56 10.33 -8.92
N GLU A 201 5.17 11.49 -9.20
CA GLU A 201 6.64 11.54 -9.33
C GLU A 201 7.34 11.22 -7.99
N HIS A 202 6.66 11.30 -6.83
CA HIS A 202 7.34 11.23 -5.53
C HIS A 202 6.62 10.53 -4.36
N SER A 203 5.53 9.78 -4.57
CA SER A 203 4.89 9.13 -3.41
C SER A 203 5.53 7.77 -3.11
N CYS A 204 6.56 7.76 -2.27
CA CYS A 204 7.10 6.53 -1.64
C CYS A 204 5.97 5.65 -1.07
N ALA A 205 4.95 6.28 -0.49
CA ALA A 205 3.77 5.61 0.04
C ALA A 205 3.00 4.80 -1.02
N TYR A 206 2.97 5.24 -2.27
CA TYR A 206 2.29 4.51 -3.36
C TYR A 206 3.01 3.21 -3.71
N TYR A 207 4.32 3.25 -3.97
CA TYR A 207 5.09 2.04 -4.25
C TYR A 207 5.06 1.06 -3.09
N MET A 208 5.00 1.57 -1.86
CA MET A 208 4.83 0.75 -0.68
C MET A 208 3.45 0.12 -0.57
N GLY A 209 2.39 0.82 -0.97
CA GLY A 209 1.06 0.24 -1.11
C GLY A 209 1.04 -0.92 -2.11
N LEU A 210 1.70 -0.77 -3.25
CA LEU A 210 1.83 -1.85 -4.24
C LEU A 210 2.67 -3.03 -3.75
N PHE A 211 3.80 -2.76 -3.09
CA PHE A 211 4.60 -3.80 -2.46
C PHE A 211 3.80 -4.55 -1.39
N TYR A 212 3.06 -3.82 -0.56
CA TYR A 212 2.21 -4.41 0.47
C TYR A 212 1.08 -5.25 -0.15
N PHE A 213 0.40 -4.74 -1.17
CA PHE A 213 -0.59 -5.50 -1.94
C PHE A 213 -0.01 -6.83 -2.43
N PHE A 214 1.18 -6.79 -3.04
CA PHE A 214 1.83 -7.99 -3.54
C PHE A 214 2.23 -8.96 -2.40
N MET A 215 2.82 -8.45 -1.32
CA MET A 215 3.21 -9.25 -0.14
C MET A 215 2.02 -9.93 0.52
N MET A 216 0.84 -9.31 0.47
CA MET A 216 -0.37 -9.87 1.07
C MET A 216 -0.83 -11.16 0.41
N ASN A 217 -0.42 -11.47 -0.83
CA ASN A 217 -0.69 -12.75 -1.46
C ASN A 217 -0.22 -13.97 -0.64
N PHE A 218 0.78 -13.78 0.21
CA PHE A 218 1.24 -14.82 1.11
C PHE A 218 0.26 -15.12 2.25
N PHE A 219 -0.57 -14.17 2.66
CA PHE A 219 -1.45 -14.29 3.83
C PHE A 219 -2.94 -14.30 3.47
N ASP A 220 -3.33 -13.69 2.34
CA ASP A 220 -4.73 -13.63 1.91
C ASP A 220 -4.80 -13.23 0.44
N ASN A 221 -5.98 -13.24 -0.17
CA ASN A 221 -6.23 -12.65 -1.48
C ASN A 221 -6.37 -11.11 -1.36
N PRO A 222 -5.36 -10.33 -1.80
CA PRO A 222 -5.36 -8.87 -1.66
C PRO A 222 -6.36 -8.19 -2.60
N VAL A 223 -6.80 -8.86 -3.66
CA VAL A 223 -7.85 -8.36 -4.56
C VAL A 223 -9.22 -8.50 -3.90
N ALA A 224 -9.48 -9.61 -3.24
CA ALA A 224 -10.75 -9.87 -2.56
C ALA A 224 -10.91 -9.04 -1.28
N TYR A 225 -9.82 -8.81 -0.54
CA TYR A 225 -9.84 -8.01 0.68
C TYR A 225 -10.01 -6.52 0.37
N GLU A 226 -11.09 -5.92 0.84
CA GLU A 226 -11.56 -4.59 0.41
C GLU A 226 -10.48 -3.52 0.60
N ILE A 227 -9.80 -3.51 1.74
CA ILE A 227 -8.81 -2.48 2.09
C ILE A 227 -7.61 -2.52 1.15
N THR A 228 -7.05 -3.71 0.91
CA THR A 228 -5.92 -3.88 -0.02
C THR A 228 -6.35 -3.60 -1.45
N ALA A 229 -7.56 -4.00 -1.83
CA ALA A 229 -8.09 -3.69 -3.15
C ALA A 229 -8.20 -2.18 -3.39
N PHE A 230 -8.65 -1.42 -2.38
CA PHE A 230 -8.71 0.04 -2.45
C PHE A 230 -7.33 0.70 -2.58
N MET A 231 -6.25 0.08 -2.09
CA MET A 231 -4.89 0.59 -2.30
C MET A 231 -4.50 0.62 -3.78
N ILE A 232 -5.03 -0.30 -4.60
CA ILE A 232 -4.85 -0.30 -6.06
C ILE A 232 -5.92 0.55 -6.76
N MET A 233 -7.17 0.50 -6.31
CA MET A 233 -8.26 1.25 -6.95
C MET A 233 -8.08 2.76 -6.80
N TYR A 234 -7.62 3.25 -5.64
CA TYR A 234 -7.51 4.69 -5.37
C TYR A 234 -6.61 5.45 -6.37
N PRO A 235 -5.38 4.99 -6.68
CA PRO A 235 -4.54 5.58 -7.72
C PRO A 235 -5.22 5.62 -9.10
N LEU A 236 -5.92 4.56 -9.49
CA LEU A 236 -6.63 4.51 -10.76
C LEU A 236 -7.81 5.48 -10.80
N LEU A 237 -8.59 5.56 -9.72
CA LEU A 237 -9.69 6.51 -9.58
C LEU A 237 -9.21 7.95 -9.60
N TYR A 238 -8.07 8.23 -8.96
CA TYR A 238 -7.43 9.54 -9.01
C TYR A 238 -7.04 9.94 -10.44
N GLU A 239 -6.40 9.03 -11.19
CA GLU A 239 -6.06 9.28 -12.60
C GLU A 239 -7.31 9.51 -13.47
N LEU A 240 -8.34 8.68 -13.28
CA LEU A 240 -9.62 8.82 -13.99
C LEU A 240 -10.29 10.17 -13.68
N PHE A 241 -10.39 10.54 -12.40
CA PHE A 241 -10.96 11.81 -11.97
C PHE A 241 -10.19 12.99 -12.59
N ALA A 242 -8.86 12.92 -12.59
CA ALA A 242 -8.03 13.99 -13.12
C ALA A 242 -8.12 14.10 -14.66
N LEU A 243 -8.41 13.01 -15.38
CA LEU A 243 -8.77 13.04 -16.80
C LEU A 243 -10.14 13.70 -17.03
N ILE A 244 -11.15 13.33 -16.23
CA ILE A 244 -12.49 13.92 -16.31
C ILE A 244 -12.43 15.44 -16.07
N VAL A 245 -11.74 15.89 -15.02
CA VAL A 245 -11.58 17.31 -14.71
C VAL A 245 -10.89 18.06 -15.85
N LYS A 246 -9.89 17.46 -16.50
CA LYS A 246 -9.20 18.05 -17.65
C LYS A 246 -10.13 18.26 -18.83
N GLU A 247 -10.95 17.26 -19.18
CA GLU A 247 -11.92 17.38 -20.28
C GLU A 247 -13.04 18.36 -19.96
N VAL A 248 -13.56 18.37 -18.72
CA VAL A 248 -14.56 19.37 -18.28
C VAL A 248 -14.00 20.79 -18.40
N ARG A 249 -12.77 21.05 -17.95
CA ARG A 249 -12.12 22.37 -18.10
C ARG A 249 -11.99 22.79 -19.57
N LYS A 250 -11.67 21.85 -20.47
CA LYS A 250 -11.57 22.08 -21.91
C LYS A 250 -12.92 22.38 -22.55
N LEU A 251 -14.01 21.78 -22.06
CA LEU A 251 -15.37 22.11 -22.50
C LEU A 251 -15.80 23.50 -22.02
N ILE A 252 -15.50 23.86 -20.77
CA ILE A 252 -15.79 25.19 -20.22
C ILE A 252 -15.02 26.28 -20.97
N SER A 253 -13.73 26.06 -21.27
CA SER A 253 -12.93 27.06 -22.00
C SER A 253 -13.42 27.29 -23.44
N LYS A 254 -13.99 26.28 -24.09
CA LYS A 254 -14.64 26.43 -25.42
C LYS A 254 -15.89 27.32 -25.36
N HIS A 255 -16.69 27.21 -24.30
CA HIS A 255 -17.92 27.99 -24.13
C HIS A 255 -17.66 29.40 -23.60
N LYS A 256 -16.53 29.63 -22.91
CA LYS A 256 -16.08 30.96 -22.50
C LYS A 256 -15.40 31.76 -23.61
N LYS A 257 -15.40 31.30 -24.87
CA LYS A 257 -15.04 32.20 -25.98
C LYS A 257 -15.96 33.41 -25.88
N PRO A 258 -15.43 34.63 -25.67
CA PRO A 258 -16.27 35.80 -25.54
C PRO A 258 -17.12 35.85 -26.80
N VAL A 259 -18.45 35.91 -26.63
CA VAL A 259 -19.31 36.42 -27.68
C VAL A 259 -18.69 37.75 -28.01
N ALA A 260 -18.11 37.87 -29.21
CA ALA A 260 -17.65 39.14 -29.70
C ALA A 260 -18.89 40.03 -29.61
N VAL A 261 -18.92 40.89 -28.58
CA VAL A 261 -19.87 41.98 -28.53
C VAL A 261 -19.48 42.79 -29.73
N THR A 262 -20.19 42.59 -30.85
CA THR A 262 -20.18 43.52 -31.96
C THR A 262 -20.65 44.82 -31.36
N ALA A 263 -19.69 45.62 -30.90
CA ALA A 263 -19.90 47.01 -30.61
C ALA A 263 -20.23 47.67 -31.95
N GLU A 264 -21.51 47.62 -32.34
CA GLU A 264 -22.13 48.71 -33.06
C GLU A 264 -22.14 49.91 -32.09
N THR A 265 -20.97 50.54 -31.95
CA THR A 265 -20.89 51.90 -31.43
C THR A 265 -20.82 52.81 -32.64
N ASP A 266 -21.98 53.37 -32.97
CA ASP A 266 -22.07 54.68 -33.60
C ASP A 266 -21.10 55.64 -32.88
N ALA A 267 -20.21 56.23 -33.67
CA ALA A 267 -19.20 57.15 -33.20
C ALA A 267 -19.82 58.46 -32.70
N PRO A 268 -19.44 58.97 -31.52
CA PRO A 268 -19.48 60.39 -31.25
C PRO A 268 -18.07 60.98 -31.40
N THR A 269 -18.06 61.99 -32.26
CA THR A 269 -17.09 63.03 -32.55
C THR A 269 -16.06 63.36 -31.47
N VAL A 270 -14.82 63.43 -31.95
CA VAL A 270 -13.59 63.96 -31.36
C VAL A 270 -13.77 65.36 -30.75
N ILE A 271 -13.31 65.57 -29.51
CA ILE A 271 -12.80 66.87 -29.04
C ILE A 271 -11.42 66.64 -28.43
N GLN A 272 -10.41 67.28 -29.01
CA GLN A 272 -9.04 67.37 -28.52
C GLN A 272 -8.90 68.62 -27.65
N GLU A 273 -8.28 68.47 -26.49
CA GLU A 273 -7.49 69.46 -25.73
C GLU A 273 -6.60 68.58 -24.81
N GLY A 274 -5.28 68.71 -24.69
CA GLY A 274 -4.36 69.81 -24.96
C GLY A 274 -3.56 70.07 -23.67
N ALA A 275 -2.23 70.01 -23.78
CA ALA A 275 -1.21 70.47 -22.80
C ALA A 275 -0.96 69.61 -21.53
N GLU A 276 0.21 69.56 -20.91
CA GLU A 276 1.63 69.85 -21.19
C GLU A 276 2.38 69.55 -19.86
N ASN A 277 3.71 69.53 -19.90
CA ASN A 277 4.68 69.70 -18.80
C ASN A 277 5.37 68.47 -18.18
N ASP A 278 6.62 68.36 -18.65
CA ASP A 278 7.87 68.53 -17.88
C ASP A 278 8.47 67.39 -17.06
N ALA A 279 9.78 67.25 -17.31
CA ALA A 279 10.74 66.25 -16.86
C ALA A 279 11.52 66.75 -15.61
N PRO A 280 12.81 66.42 -15.40
CA PRO A 280 13.36 65.20 -14.79
C PRO A 280 14.33 65.46 -13.60
N SER A 281 14.65 64.44 -12.78
CA SER A 281 15.95 64.28 -12.06
C SER A 281 16.02 62.90 -11.39
N MET A 282 16.95 62.01 -11.75
CA MET A 282 18.33 61.83 -11.25
C MET A 282 18.49 61.58 -9.74
N VAL A 283 19.43 60.66 -9.44
CA VAL A 283 20.18 60.33 -8.19
C VAL A 283 20.01 58.84 -7.83
N GLN A 284 20.91 57.95 -8.27
CA GLN A 284 22.16 57.49 -7.61
C GLN A 284 21.94 56.86 -6.23
N GLU A 285 22.26 55.57 -6.06
CA GLU A 285 23.39 55.13 -5.21
C GLU A 285 23.65 53.62 -5.30
N ALA A 286 24.95 53.29 -5.20
CA ALA A 286 25.53 51.97 -5.16
C ALA A 286 26.02 51.66 -3.74
N ALA A 287 25.93 50.40 -3.29
CA ALA A 287 26.74 49.80 -2.22
C ALA A 287 26.48 48.28 -2.29
N SER A 288 27.41 47.41 -2.67
CA SER A 288 28.65 46.97 -2.00
C SER A 288 28.43 46.20 -0.70
N ASN A 289 28.95 44.97 -0.68
CA ASN A 289 29.53 44.17 0.43
C ASN A 289 29.08 42.70 0.26
N ASP A 290 29.93 41.83 -0.29
CA ASP A 290 31.02 41.11 0.40
C ASP A 290 30.57 40.48 1.72
N GLU A 291 30.44 39.14 1.73
CA GLU A 291 31.19 38.29 2.66
C GLU A 291 30.95 36.78 2.38
N GLN A 292 32.06 36.12 2.01
CA GLN A 292 32.36 34.70 2.08
C GLN A 292 33.69 34.62 2.87
N PRO A 293 34.17 33.47 3.39
CA PRO A 293 33.64 32.45 4.29
C PRO A 293 34.52 32.38 5.59
N PRO A 294 34.55 31.29 6.40
CA PRO A 294 35.33 30.11 6.02
C PRO A 294 34.69 28.76 6.43
N ALA A 295 35.27 27.71 5.86
CA ALA A 295 35.19 26.34 6.34
C ALA A 295 35.80 26.23 7.75
N GLU A 296 35.24 25.35 8.58
CA GLU A 296 35.98 24.71 9.67
C GLU A 296 35.64 23.21 9.71
N ASP A 297 36.72 22.48 9.96
CA ASP A 297 36.89 21.05 10.04
C ASP A 297 36.21 20.45 11.28
N ASP A 298 35.65 19.23 11.13
CA ASP A 298 35.89 18.04 11.99
C ASP A 298 35.02 16.84 11.54
#